data_AF-A0A8T3VL20-F1
#
_entry.id   AF-A0A8T3VL20-F1
#
_cell.length_a   1.000
_cell.length_b   1.000
_cell.length_c   1.000
_cell.angle_alpha   90.00
_cell.angle_beta   90.00
_cell.angle_gamma   90.00
#
_symmetry.space_group_name_H-M   'P 1'
#
loop_
_entity.id
_entity.type
_entity.pdbx_description
1 polymer ?
#
loop_
_entity_poly.entity_id
_entity_poly.type
_entity_poly.pdbx_seq_one_letter_code
_entity_poly.pdbx_strand_id
1 'polypeptide(L)'
;MMSIKKEEFNEMIFTRINDLINEYELIKEGEKIAIALSGGKDSVLTLYALKNYHENCGFDFELVAISVDEGIEGYRQHGIDAAVNNAKLLDIPLIQKSFKDEEGFALDEIYSYFKSACIPCGVFRRNILNKTAYEIGADKIATGHNLDDEIQSFLMSFSRGDTVKFSKFGPELNQIHEKLVPRIKPLWNTPEKEVGMWAILNGIEIHLDECPYSNLSLRAKIKEFLNNTESKHPGTKENVLESFKQILDVENIRTVLNECERCGEPTSAKICKACEIKDIVYENLDEK
;
A
#
# COMPACT_ATOMS: atom_id res chain seq x y z
N MET A 1 -25.90 -7.15 -23.54
CA MET A 1 -24.88 -6.43 -22.74
C MET A 1 -25.59 -5.92 -21.51
N MET A 2 -25.38 -6.55 -20.34
CA MET A 2 -26.05 -6.16 -19.10
C MET A 2 -25.37 -4.89 -18.61
N SER A 3 -26.11 -3.77 -18.56
CA SER A 3 -25.59 -2.52 -17.99
C SER A 3 -25.76 -2.62 -16.47
N ILE A 4 -24.66 -2.79 -15.75
CA ILE A 4 -24.67 -2.74 -14.27
C ILE A 4 -24.92 -1.29 -13.86
N LYS A 5 -25.88 -1.05 -12.97
CA LYS A 5 -26.13 0.29 -12.42
C LYS A 5 -25.05 0.66 -11.41
N LYS A 6 -24.80 1.96 -11.22
CA LYS A 6 -23.80 2.47 -10.27
C LYS A 6 -24.00 1.89 -8.87
N GLU A 7 -25.23 1.86 -8.40
CA GLU A 7 -25.59 1.39 -7.05
C GLU A 7 -25.30 -0.12 -6.90
N GLU A 8 -25.71 -0.92 -7.89
CA GLU A 8 -25.45 -2.37 -7.93
C GLU A 8 -23.94 -2.66 -7.96
N PHE A 9 -23.16 -1.85 -8.68
CA PHE A 9 -21.70 -2.00 -8.74
C PHE A 9 -21.04 -1.66 -7.40
N ASN A 10 -21.49 -0.61 -6.72
CA ASN A 10 -21.00 -0.23 -5.40
C ASN A 10 -21.30 -1.31 -4.36
N GLU A 11 -22.53 -1.82 -4.35
CA GLU A 11 -22.94 -2.90 -3.46
C GLU A 11 -22.08 -4.15 -3.69
N MET A 12 -21.83 -4.52 -4.95
CA MET A 12 -20.97 -5.66 -5.29
C MET A 12 -19.54 -5.49 -4.76
N ILE A 13 -18.91 -4.32 -4.97
CA ILE A 13 -17.54 -4.06 -4.52
C ILE A 13 -17.46 -4.04 -2.99
N PHE A 14 -18.34 -3.29 -2.32
CA PHE A 14 -18.28 -3.19 -0.85
C PHE A 14 -18.62 -4.51 -0.17
N THR A 15 -19.57 -5.29 -0.72
CA THR A 15 -19.84 -6.64 -0.22
C THR A 15 -18.60 -7.51 -0.32
N ARG A 16 -17.91 -7.54 -1.47
CA ARG A 16 -16.67 -8.31 -1.62
C ARG A 16 -15.58 -7.92 -0.63
N ILE A 17 -15.40 -6.62 -0.40
CA ILE A 17 -14.38 -6.12 0.53
C ILE A 17 -14.77 -6.44 1.97
N ASN A 18 -16.03 -6.25 2.35
CA ASN A 18 -16.53 -6.58 3.68
C ASN A 18 -16.45 -8.08 3.97
N ASP A 19 -16.78 -8.92 2.98
CA ASP A 19 -16.64 -10.37 3.06
C ASP A 19 -15.17 -10.77 3.29
N LEU A 20 -14.22 -10.15 2.56
CA LEU A 20 -12.78 -10.38 2.78
C LEU A 20 -12.36 -9.98 4.21
N ILE A 21 -12.78 -8.80 4.67
CA ILE A 21 -12.45 -8.32 6.02
C ILE A 21 -12.95 -9.31 7.08
N ASN A 22 -14.17 -9.83 6.91
CA ASN A 22 -14.77 -10.80 7.82
C ASN A 22 -14.11 -12.19 7.73
N GLU A 23 -13.86 -12.70 6.51
CA GLU A 23 -13.26 -14.01 6.27
C GLU A 23 -11.88 -14.14 6.92
N TYR A 24 -11.08 -13.06 6.85
CA TYR A 24 -9.72 -13.03 7.38
C TYR A 24 -9.61 -12.31 8.72
N GLU A 25 -10.72 -11.91 9.35
CA GLU A 25 -10.75 -11.14 10.61
C GLU A 25 -9.78 -9.94 10.61
N LEU A 26 -9.71 -9.21 9.49
CA LEU A 26 -8.71 -8.17 9.28
C LEU A 26 -8.84 -7.00 10.26
N ILE A 27 -10.02 -6.78 10.83
CA ILE A 27 -10.32 -5.71 11.78
C ILE A 27 -11.14 -6.29 12.94
N LYS A 28 -10.78 -5.90 14.16
CA LYS A 28 -11.44 -6.33 15.40
C LYS A 28 -12.00 -5.13 16.17
N GLU A 29 -12.94 -5.42 17.07
CA GLU A 29 -13.56 -4.40 17.93
C GLU A 29 -12.51 -3.65 18.76
N GLY A 30 -12.62 -2.32 18.78
CA GLY A 30 -11.74 -1.42 19.51
C GLY A 30 -10.37 -1.19 18.88
N GLU A 31 -10.06 -1.80 17.73
CA GLU A 31 -8.79 -1.55 17.04
C GLU A 31 -8.74 -0.13 16.44
N LYS A 32 -7.55 0.45 16.37
CA LYS A 32 -7.26 1.67 15.60
C LYS A 32 -6.57 1.32 14.29
N ILE A 33 -7.22 1.65 13.17
CA ILE A 33 -6.75 1.33 11.83
C ILE A 33 -6.22 2.58 11.14
N ALA A 34 -4.91 2.57 10.85
CA ALA A 34 -4.25 3.61 10.08
C ALA A 34 -4.34 3.33 8.57
N ILE A 35 -4.94 4.24 7.80
CA ILE A 35 -5.13 4.10 6.35
C ILE A 35 -3.99 4.82 5.63
N ALA A 36 -3.19 4.09 4.86
CA ALA A 36 -2.15 4.67 4.02
C ALA A 36 -2.75 5.36 2.79
N LEU A 37 -3.01 6.66 2.89
CA LEU A 37 -3.78 7.44 1.93
C LEU A 37 -2.86 8.23 0.97
N SER A 38 -2.58 7.67 -0.20
CA SER A 38 -1.78 8.34 -1.23
C SER A 38 -2.59 9.32 -2.09
N GLY A 39 -3.92 9.29 -2.03
CA GLY A 39 -4.79 10.04 -2.95
C GLY A 39 -4.97 9.40 -4.32
N GLY A 40 -4.28 8.30 -4.60
CA GLY A 40 -4.53 7.47 -5.78
C GLY A 40 -5.77 6.59 -5.59
N LYS A 41 -6.35 6.12 -6.71
CA LYS A 41 -7.61 5.36 -6.76
C LYS A 41 -7.73 4.23 -5.73
N ASP A 42 -6.66 3.45 -5.55
CA ASP A 42 -6.70 2.26 -4.70
C ASP A 42 -6.72 2.63 -3.20
N SER A 43 -5.90 3.62 -2.81
CA SER A 43 -5.91 4.13 -1.44
C SER A 43 -7.21 4.84 -1.08
N VAL A 44 -7.82 5.55 -2.05
CA VAL A 44 -9.10 6.23 -1.85
C VAL A 44 -10.23 5.20 -1.77
N LEU A 45 -10.30 4.19 -2.63
CA LEU A 45 -11.30 3.12 -2.46
C LEU A 45 -11.14 2.42 -1.10
N THR A 46 -9.92 2.19 -0.64
CA THR A 46 -9.67 1.61 0.69
C THR A 46 -10.27 2.48 1.80
N LEU A 47 -10.12 3.79 1.73
CA LEU A 47 -10.73 4.74 2.66
C LEU A 47 -12.25 4.63 2.69
N TYR A 48 -12.90 4.62 1.53
CA TYR A 48 -14.36 4.52 1.43
C TYR A 48 -14.87 3.15 1.88
N ALA A 49 -14.18 2.07 1.50
CA ALA A 49 -14.57 0.72 1.87
C ALA A 49 -14.45 0.49 3.38
N LEU A 50 -13.42 1.00 4.03
CA LEU A 50 -13.29 0.90 5.49
C LEU A 50 -14.30 1.77 6.24
N LYS A 51 -14.65 2.95 5.71
CA LYS A 51 -15.76 3.75 6.24
C LYS A 51 -17.09 3.00 6.11
N ASN A 52 -17.35 2.39 4.96
CA ASN A 52 -18.54 1.57 4.76
C ASN A 52 -18.55 0.36 5.72
N TYR A 53 -17.42 -0.33 5.89
CA TYR A 53 -17.33 -1.45 6.83
C TYR A 53 -17.60 -0.99 8.27
N HIS A 54 -17.01 0.12 8.71
CA HIS A 54 -17.25 0.73 10.02
C HIS A 54 -18.75 0.97 10.31
N GLU A 55 -19.49 1.42 9.30
CA GLU A 55 -20.94 1.67 9.44
C GLU A 55 -21.79 0.39 9.47
N ASN A 56 -21.25 -0.76 9.03
CA ASN A 56 -22.03 -1.98 8.79
C ASN A 56 -21.57 -3.22 9.58
N CYS A 57 -20.38 -3.20 10.21
CA CYS A 57 -19.81 -4.38 10.88
C CYS A 57 -20.44 -4.69 12.25
N GLY A 58 -21.20 -3.76 12.84
CA GLY A 58 -21.91 -3.98 14.10
C GLY A 58 -21.05 -3.85 15.37
N PHE A 59 -19.80 -3.41 15.24
CA PHE A 59 -18.90 -3.06 16.35
C PHE A 59 -18.14 -1.78 16.01
N ASP A 60 -17.54 -1.15 17.02
CA ASP A 60 -16.81 0.10 16.82
C ASP A 60 -15.30 -0.13 16.71
N PHE A 61 -14.64 0.68 15.89
CA PHE A 61 -13.19 0.74 15.72
C PHE A 61 -12.80 2.12 15.20
N GLU A 62 -11.55 2.54 15.40
CA GLU A 62 -11.09 3.88 15.04
C GLU A 62 -10.45 3.90 13.65
N LEU A 63 -10.75 4.95 12.86
CA LEU A 63 -10.13 5.21 11.56
C LEU A 63 -9.30 6.48 11.61
N VAL A 64 -8.06 6.40 11.11
CA VAL A 64 -7.17 7.56 10.90
C VAL A 64 -6.41 7.39 9.60
N ALA A 65 -6.38 8.41 8.75
CA ALA A 65 -5.62 8.40 7.52
C ALA A 65 -4.22 8.99 7.72
N ILE A 66 -3.23 8.46 6.99
CA ILE A 66 -1.86 8.97 6.95
C ILE A 66 -1.49 9.20 5.48
N SER A 67 -1.11 10.43 5.14
CA SER A 67 -0.53 10.74 3.83
C SER A 67 0.93 11.14 3.98
N VAL A 68 1.76 10.73 3.02
CA VAL A 68 3.19 11.06 2.97
C VAL A 68 3.47 11.80 1.66
N ASP A 69 3.95 13.02 1.75
CA ASP A 69 4.46 13.80 0.63
C ASP A 69 5.94 13.48 0.40
N GLU A 70 6.27 12.88 -0.75
CA GLU A 70 7.66 12.57 -1.10
C GLU A 70 8.43 13.78 -1.61
N GLY A 71 7.75 14.90 -1.92
CA GLY A 71 8.35 16.08 -2.52
C GLY A 71 8.71 15.86 -3.99
N ILE A 72 7.77 15.34 -4.79
CA ILE A 72 7.88 15.25 -6.25
C ILE A 72 7.12 16.43 -6.87
N GLU A 73 7.86 17.38 -7.43
CA GLU A 73 7.32 18.63 -7.96
C GLU A 73 6.36 18.38 -9.13
N GLY A 74 5.23 19.08 -9.15
CA GLY A 74 4.22 18.98 -10.21
C GLY A 74 3.43 17.67 -10.26
N TYR A 75 3.79 16.68 -9.44
CA TYR A 75 3.12 15.38 -9.36
C TYR A 75 2.37 15.23 -8.04
N ARG A 76 3.05 15.46 -6.92
CA ARG A 76 2.54 15.00 -5.62
C ARG A 76 1.39 15.84 -5.06
N GLN A 77 1.34 17.14 -5.40
CA GLN A 77 0.34 18.09 -4.89
C GLN A 77 -1.10 17.61 -5.14
N HIS A 78 -1.42 17.18 -6.36
CA HIS A 78 -2.75 16.68 -6.69
C HIS A 78 -3.14 15.44 -5.87
N GLY A 79 -2.17 14.58 -5.55
CA GLY A 79 -2.38 13.42 -4.67
C GLY A 79 -2.65 13.80 -3.22
N ILE A 80 -1.96 14.81 -2.70
CA ILE A 80 -2.22 15.33 -1.35
C ILE A 80 -3.59 15.98 -1.28
N ASP A 81 -3.96 16.82 -2.26
CA ASP A 81 -5.26 17.48 -2.30
C ASP A 81 -6.40 16.45 -2.36
N ALA A 82 -6.28 15.43 -3.22
CA ALA A 82 -7.24 14.32 -3.27
C ALA A 82 -7.33 13.56 -1.93
N ALA A 83 -6.20 13.31 -1.26
CA ALA A 83 -6.21 12.67 0.06
C ALA A 83 -6.94 13.52 1.11
N VAL A 84 -6.65 14.82 1.17
CA VAL A 84 -7.29 15.79 2.09
C VAL A 84 -8.79 15.88 1.84
N ASN A 85 -9.20 16.04 0.58
CA ASN A 85 -10.61 16.21 0.21
C ASN A 85 -11.44 14.97 0.54
N ASN A 86 -10.95 13.77 0.20
CA ASN A 86 -11.66 12.53 0.49
C ASN A 86 -11.72 12.23 2.00
N ALA A 87 -10.62 12.44 2.74
CA ALA A 87 -10.62 12.24 4.19
C ALA A 87 -11.61 13.19 4.89
N LYS A 88 -11.63 14.47 4.47
CA LYS A 88 -12.58 15.47 4.96
C LYS A 88 -14.03 15.12 4.63
N LEU A 89 -14.29 14.62 3.41
CA LEU A 89 -15.64 14.24 2.99
C LEU A 89 -16.24 13.11 3.84
N LEU A 90 -15.39 12.17 4.28
CA LEU A 90 -15.79 11.01 5.08
C LEU A 90 -15.65 11.24 6.59
N ASP A 91 -15.28 12.44 7.01
CA ASP A 91 -15.01 12.81 8.40
C ASP A 91 -13.97 11.90 9.08
N ILE A 92 -12.90 11.58 8.35
CA ILE A 92 -11.78 10.76 8.84
C ILE A 92 -10.58 11.68 9.11
N PRO A 93 -10.00 11.69 10.33
CA PRO A 93 -8.80 12.45 10.62
C PRO A 93 -7.65 12.09 9.68
N LEU A 94 -6.93 13.10 9.18
CA LEU A 94 -5.78 12.92 8.29
C LEU A 94 -4.52 13.50 8.90
N ILE A 95 -3.50 12.66 9.06
CA ILE A 95 -2.14 13.05 9.43
C ILE A 95 -1.32 13.18 8.15
N GLN A 96 -0.78 14.37 7.92
CA GLN A 96 0.10 14.65 6.79
C GLN A 96 1.56 14.65 7.25
N LYS A 97 2.41 13.91 6.55
CA LYS A 97 3.85 13.83 6.75
C LYS A 97 4.54 14.15 5.44
N SER A 98 5.80 14.57 5.48
CA SER A 98 6.60 14.76 4.27
C SER A 98 8.01 14.23 4.46
N PHE A 99 8.69 13.88 3.36
CA PHE A 99 10.11 13.54 3.41
C PHE A 99 10.93 14.74 3.87
N LYS A 100 10.54 15.96 3.50
CA LYS A 100 11.26 17.17 3.89
C LYS A 100 11.26 17.36 5.41
N ASP A 101 10.12 17.15 6.05
CA ASP A 101 9.97 17.34 7.50
C ASP A 101 10.59 16.18 8.30
N GLU A 102 10.47 14.94 7.81
CA GLU A 102 10.92 13.74 8.54
C GLU A 102 12.39 13.40 8.30
N GLU A 103 12.91 13.69 7.10
CA GLU A 103 14.24 13.26 6.65
C GLU A 103 15.18 14.43 6.32
N GLY A 104 14.65 15.64 6.13
CA GLY A 104 15.42 16.85 5.80
C GLY A 104 15.60 17.10 4.28
N PHE A 105 15.11 16.19 3.44
CA PHE A 105 15.22 16.28 1.98
C PHE A 105 13.94 15.77 1.29
N ALA A 106 13.67 16.28 0.10
CA ALA A 106 12.65 15.77 -0.82
C ALA A 106 13.23 14.66 -1.71
N LEU A 107 12.37 13.84 -2.32
CA LEU A 107 12.80 12.79 -3.24
C LEU A 107 13.50 13.38 -4.47
N ASP A 108 13.01 14.50 -4.99
CA ASP A 108 13.58 15.19 -6.15
C ASP A 108 15.02 15.69 -5.88
N GLU A 109 15.38 15.94 -4.62
CA GLU A 109 16.74 16.36 -4.23
C GLU A 109 17.74 15.20 -4.24
N ILE A 110 17.28 13.95 -4.08
CA ILE A 110 18.15 12.79 -3.82
C ILE A 110 18.09 11.68 -4.85
N TYR A 111 17.07 11.65 -5.72
CA TYR A 111 16.81 10.49 -6.58
C TYR A 111 17.99 10.16 -7.51
N SER A 112 18.76 11.17 -7.93
CA SER A 112 19.90 11.01 -8.84
C SER A 112 21.07 10.22 -8.25
N TYR A 113 21.15 10.09 -6.93
CA TYR A 113 22.20 9.32 -6.25
C TYR A 113 21.94 7.80 -6.29
N PHE A 114 20.79 7.37 -6.81
CA PHE A 114 20.36 5.98 -6.84
C PHE A 114 20.05 5.51 -8.26
N LYS A 115 20.17 4.20 -8.49
CA LYS A 115 19.81 3.57 -9.77
C LYS A 115 18.33 3.76 -10.14
N SER A 116 17.47 4.03 -9.17
CA SER A 116 16.05 4.26 -9.36
C SER A 116 15.49 5.05 -8.18
N ALA A 117 14.69 6.08 -8.46
CA ALA A 117 13.97 6.87 -7.45
C ALA A 117 13.07 6.01 -6.56
N CYS A 118 12.59 4.87 -7.06
CA CYS A 118 11.75 3.94 -6.31
C CYS A 118 12.47 3.29 -5.10
N ILE A 119 13.81 3.26 -5.09
CA ILE A 119 14.60 2.71 -3.99
C ILE A 119 14.45 3.59 -2.74
N PRO A 120 14.92 4.86 -2.73
CA PRO A 120 14.76 5.73 -1.55
C PRO A 120 13.29 6.01 -1.25
N CYS A 121 12.46 6.26 -2.27
CA CYS A 121 11.03 6.51 -2.11
C CYS A 121 10.33 5.40 -1.31
N GLY A 122 10.50 4.15 -1.73
CA GLY A 122 9.85 3.02 -1.05
C GLY A 122 10.37 2.79 0.37
N VAL A 123 11.64 3.08 0.65
CA VAL A 123 12.23 2.91 1.99
C VAL A 123 11.69 3.97 2.94
N PHE A 124 11.81 5.25 2.62
CA PHE A 124 11.36 6.34 3.49
C PHE A 124 9.84 6.36 3.65
N ARG A 125 9.06 6.18 2.57
CA ARG A 125 7.59 6.12 2.67
C ARG A 125 7.13 5.03 3.63
N ARG A 126 7.72 3.83 3.58
CA ARG A 126 7.36 2.74 4.50
C ARG A 126 7.80 3.03 5.93
N ASN A 127 8.97 3.64 6.13
CA ASN A 127 9.48 4.00 7.44
C ASN A 127 8.59 5.05 8.11
N ILE A 128 8.35 6.18 7.43
CA ILE A 128 7.48 7.28 7.91
C ILE A 128 6.08 6.77 8.24
N LEU A 129 5.48 5.98 7.33
CA LEU A 129 4.15 5.42 7.55
C LEU A 129 4.10 4.50 8.77
N ASN A 130 5.09 3.63 8.94
CA ASN A 130 5.16 2.72 10.10
C ASN A 130 5.36 3.49 11.40
N LYS A 131 6.33 4.41 11.43
CA LYS A 131 6.66 5.23 12.60
C LYS A 131 5.46 6.06 13.04
N THR A 132 4.79 6.73 12.09
CA THR A 132 3.58 7.52 12.37
C THR A 132 2.45 6.64 12.91
N ALA A 133 2.21 5.47 12.31
CA ALA A 133 1.19 4.54 12.78
C ALA A 133 1.50 4.00 14.19
N TYR A 134 2.77 3.71 14.48
CA TYR A 134 3.21 3.27 15.79
C TYR A 134 3.05 4.37 16.85
N GLU A 135 3.44 5.61 16.54
CA GLU A 135 3.34 6.76 17.44
C GLU A 135 1.90 7.10 17.85
N ILE A 136 0.94 6.92 16.95
CA ILE A 136 -0.49 7.15 17.25
C ILE A 136 -1.18 5.94 17.90
N GLY A 137 -0.43 4.85 18.12
CA GLY A 137 -0.95 3.60 18.68
C GLY A 137 -1.96 2.91 17.76
N ALA A 138 -1.71 2.89 16.46
CA ALA A 138 -2.52 2.11 15.53
C ALA A 138 -2.19 0.62 15.65
N ASP A 139 -3.23 -0.22 15.68
CA ASP A 139 -3.09 -1.67 15.72
C ASP A 139 -2.71 -2.24 14.36
N LYS A 140 -3.20 -1.62 13.27
CA LYS A 140 -2.98 -2.09 11.89
C LYS A 140 -2.86 -0.92 10.91
N ILE A 141 -2.12 -1.16 9.82
CA ILE A 141 -2.05 -0.25 8.67
C ILE A 141 -2.78 -0.87 7.48
N ALA A 142 -3.87 -0.25 7.04
CA ALA A 142 -4.56 -0.60 5.80
C ALA A 142 -3.86 0.02 4.59
N THR A 143 -3.61 -0.79 3.56
CA THR A 143 -3.00 -0.34 2.30
C THR A 143 -3.88 -0.70 1.11
N GLY A 144 -3.89 0.13 0.07
CA GLY A 144 -4.66 -0.09 -1.14
C GLY A 144 -4.04 -1.07 -2.14
N HIS A 145 -3.35 -2.12 -1.69
CA HIS A 145 -2.86 -3.14 -2.63
C HIS A 145 -4.04 -3.98 -3.10
N ASN A 146 -4.25 -4.00 -4.42
CA ASN A 146 -5.34 -4.72 -5.06
C ASN A 146 -4.89 -6.11 -5.57
N LEU A 147 -5.80 -6.87 -6.17
CA LEU A 147 -5.51 -8.21 -6.71
C LEU A 147 -4.34 -8.20 -7.71
N ASP A 148 -4.28 -7.21 -8.59
CA ASP A 148 -3.24 -7.07 -9.59
C ASP A 148 -1.86 -6.83 -8.95
N ASP A 149 -1.79 -5.97 -7.93
CA ASP A 149 -0.54 -5.66 -7.22
C ASP A 149 0.07 -6.90 -6.57
N GLU A 150 -0.78 -7.77 -6.04
CA GLU A 150 -0.42 -9.00 -5.34
C GLU A 150 0.12 -10.05 -6.32
N ILE A 151 -0.62 -10.35 -7.39
CA ILE A 151 -0.16 -11.33 -8.38
C ILE A 151 1.08 -10.83 -9.13
N GLN A 152 1.23 -9.52 -9.34
CA GLN A 152 2.46 -8.93 -9.88
C GLN A 152 3.63 -9.17 -8.93
N SER A 153 3.45 -8.87 -7.64
CA SER A 153 4.49 -9.06 -6.62
C SER A 153 4.88 -10.54 -6.49
N PHE A 154 3.91 -11.44 -6.61
CA PHE A 154 4.10 -12.89 -6.59
C PHE A 154 4.94 -13.33 -7.79
N LEU A 155 4.52 -12.99 -9.01
CA LEU A 155 5.25 -13.36 -10.23
C LEU A 155 6.66 -12.74 -10.27
N MET A 156 6.85 -11.52 -9.78
CA MET A 156 8.19 -10.94 -9.63
C MET A 156 9.07 -11.77 -8.70
N SER A 157 8.54 -12.20 -7.55
CA SER A 157 9.29 -12.98 -6.57
C SER A 157 9.58 -14.39 -7.08
N PHE A 158 8.58 -15.03 -7.69
CA PHE A 158 8.68 -16.31 -8.38
C PHE A 158 9.76 -16.29 -9.48
N SER A 159 9.75 -15.27 -10.36
CA SER A 159 10.74 -15.13 -11.44
C SER A 159 12.18 -14.98 -10.96
N ARG A 160 12.38 -14.57 -9.70
CA ARG A 160 13.69 -14.39 -9.07
C ARG A 160 14.10 -15.59 -8.20
N GLY A 161 13.23 -16.59 -8.04
CA GLY A 161 13.44 -17.69 -7.11
C GLY A 161 13.46 -17.25 -5.64
N ASP A 162 12.85 -16.10 -5.30
CA ASP A 162 12.86 -15.53 -3.95
C ASP A 162 11.68 -16.06 -3.14
N THR A 163 11.76 -17.34 -2.76
CA THR A 163 10.70 -18.04 -2.03
C THR A 163 10.50 -17.52 -0.61
N VAL A 164 11.51 -16.89 -0.01
CA VAL A 164 11.41 -16.25 1.31
C VAL A 164 10.37 -15.14 1.31
N LYS A 165 10.14 -14.47 0.18
CA LYS A 165 9.10 -13.45 0.09
C LYS A 165 7.69 -14.02 0.10
N PHE A 166 7.50 -15.31 -0.16
CA PHE A 166 6.16 -15.93 -0.20
C PHE A 166 5.44 -15.87 1.15
N SER A 167 6.18 -15.85 2.26
CA SER A 167 5.61 -15.64 3.61
C SER A 167 5.12 -14.20 3.88
N LYS A 168 5.33 -13.26 2.94
CA LYS A 168 4.94 -11.85 3.05
C LYS A 168 3.75 -11.48 2.16
N PHE A 169 3.00 -12.48 1.75
CA PHE A 169 1.80 -12.33 0.93
C PHE A 169 0.59 -12.83 1.70
N GLY A 170 -0.58 -12.34 1.29
CA GLY A 170 -1.82 -12.53 2.01
C GLY A 170 -2.49 -11.19 2.31
N PRO A 171 -3.75 -11.26 2.77
CA PRO A 171 -4.55 -10.08 3.10
C PRO A 171 -4.12 -9.44 4.43
N GLU A 172 -3.45 -10.20 5.31
CA GLU A 172 -2.85 -9.73 6.56
C GLU A 172 -1.37 -10.14 6.63
N LEU A 173 -0.53 -9.24 7.14
CA LEU A 173 0.86 -9.52 7.49
C LEU A 173 1.01 -9.50 9.00
N ASN A 174 1.44 -10.63 9.56
CA ASN A 174 1.68 -10.80 11.00
C ASN A 174 2.64 -9.75 11.56
N GLN A 175 2.43 -9.42 12.84
CA GLN A 175 3.42 -8.66 13.60
C GLN A 175 4.70 -9.49 13.78
N ILE A 176 5.80 -8.98 13.24
CA ILE A 176 7.12 -9.63 13.34
C ILE A 176 8.08 -8.90 14.29
N HIS A 177 7.69 -7.73 14.79
CA HIS A 177 8.41 -6.92 15.78
C HIS A 177 7.44 -5.92 16.42
N GLU A 178 7.61 -5.60 17.70
CA GLU A 178 6.71 -4.68 18.44
C GLU A 178 6.55 -3.30 17.77
N LYS A 179 7.65 -2.70 17.33
CA LYS A 179 7.70 -1.43 16.59
C LYS A 179 7.21 -1.50 15.12
N LEU A 180 6.89 -2.68 14.59
CA LEU A 180 6.34 -2.82 13.24
C LEU A 180 4.84 -3.06 13.32
N VAL A 181 4.06 -2.07 12.88
CA VAL A 181 2.61 -2.18 12.85
C VAL A 181 2.21 -3.17 11.74
N PRO A 182 1.41 -4.20 12.05
CA PRO A 182 0.84 -5.14 11.07
C PRO A 182 0.17 -4.43 9.89
N ARG A 183 0.18 -5.07 8.72
CA ARG A 183 -0.44 -4.50 7.51
C ARG A 183 -1.58 -5.36 7.02
N ILE A 184 -2.68 -4.73 6.67
CA ILE A 184 -3.84 -5.36 6.04
C ILE A 184 -4.10 -4.79 4.65
N LYS A 185 -4.73 -5.59 3.80
CA LYS A 185 -5.03 -5.27 2.40
C LYS A 185 -6.51 -5.55 2.11
N PRO A 186 -7.41 -4.60 2.41
CA PRO A 186 -8.85 -4.79 2.18
C PRO A 186 -9.20 -5.03 0.70
N LEU A 187 -8.35 -4.61 -0.24
CA LEU A 187 -8.55 -4.79 -1.68
C LEU A 187 -7.89 -6.06 -2.24
N TRP A 188 -7.39 -6.97 -1.40
CA TRP A 188 -6.54 -8.10 -1.81
C TRP A 188 -7.13 -8.99 -2.93
N ASN A 189 -8.46 -9.17 -2.94
CA ASN A 189 -9.19 -9.93 -3.96
C ASN A 189 -9.98 -9.03 -4.94
N THR A 190 -9.72 -7.72 -4.97
CA THR A 190 -10.42 -6.76 -5.84
C THR A 190 -9.57 -6.41 -7.05
N PRO A 191 -10.04 -6.64 -8.30
CA PRO A 191 -9.27 -6.30 -9.51
C PRO A 191 -9.01 -4.80 -9.68
N GLU A 192 -7.82 -4.41 -10.15
CA GLU A 192 -7.46 -2.98 -10.37
C GLU A 192 -8.45 -2.27 -11.32
N LYS A 193 -8.95 -3.01 -12.32
CA LYS A 193 -9.94 -2.49 -13.27
C LYS A 193 -11.25 -2.08 -12.58
N GLU A 194 -11.68 -2.85 -11.58
CA GLU A 194 -12.89 -2.54 -10.82
C GLU A 194 -12.67 -1.35 -9.90
N VAL A 195 -11.49 -1.22 -9.29
CA VAL A 195 -11.10 -0.02 -8.52
C VAL A 195 -11.18 1.24 -9.39
N GLY A 196 -10.62 1.20 -10.60
CA GLY A 196 -10.69 2.31 -11.54
C GLY A 196 -12.11 2.62 -11.98
N MET A 197 -12.91 1.58 -12.26
CA MET A 197 -14.31 1.74 -12.65
C MET A 197 -15.16 2.35 -11.52
N TRP A 198 -14.93 1.95 -10.28
CA TRP A 198 -15.59 2.53 -9.11
C TRP A 198 -15.32 4.02 -8.99
N ALA A 199 -14.06 4.43 -9.10
CA ALA A 199 -13.67 5.84 -9.00
C ALA A 199 -14.36 6.69 -10.10
N ILE A 200 -14.38 6.18 -11.33
CA ILE A 200 -15.02 6.86 -12.48
C ILE A 200 -16.54 6.95 -12.29
N LEU A 201 -17.21 5.84 -11.98
CA LEU A 201 -18.68 5.79 -11.81
C LEU A 201 -19.17 6.67 -10.67
N ASN A 202 -18.36 6.83 -9.62
CA ASN A 202 -18.70 7.66 -8.48
C ASN A 202 -18.23 9.11 -8.60
N GLY A 203 -17.44 9.46 -9.61
CA GLY A 203 -16.90 10.81 -9.77
C GLY A 203 -15.96 11.19 -8.63
N ILE A 204 -15.20 10.22 -8.11
CA ILE A 204 -14.31 10.41 -6.97
C ILE A 204 -13.10 11.22 -7.42
N GLU A 205 -12.76 12.25 -6.63
CA GLU A 205 -11.52 13.00 -6.84
C GLU A 205 -10.33 12.10 -6.49
N ILE A 206 -9.52 11.77 -7.50
CA ILE A 206 -8.34 10.91 -7.35
C ILE A 206 -7.18 11.49 -8.14
N HIS A 207 -5.97 11.17 -7.68
CA HIS A 207 -4.77 11.40 -8.46
C HIS A 207 -4.64 10.31 -9.54
N LEU A 208 -4.77 10.73 -10.81
CA LEU A 208 -4.75 9.86 -11.97
C LEU A 208 -3.35 9.68 -12.58
N ASP A 209 -2.42 10.59 -12.29
CA ASP A 209 -1.12 10.61 -12.95
C ASP A 209 -0.26 9.42 -12.50
N GLU A 210 0.34 8.74 -13.47
CA GLU A 210 1.36 7.74 -13.20
C GLU A 210 2.67 8.42 -12.78
N CYS A 211 3.34 7.85 -11.77
CA CYS A 211 4.60 8.39 -11.29
C CYS A 211 5.64 8.44 -12.43
N PRO A 212 6.35 9.56 -12.64
CA PRO A 212 7.32 9.69 -13.73
C PRO A 212 8.44 8.64 -13.66
N TYR A 213 8.65 8.01 -12.51
CA TYR A 213 9.69 7.01 -12.27
C TYR A 213 9.22 5.54 -12.41
N SER A 214 7.94 5.24 -12.70
CA SER A 214 7.42 3.86 -12.65
C SER A 214 7.66 2.98 -13.90
N ASN A 215 7.86 3.60 -15.07
CA ASN A 215 7.59 2.97 -16.37
C ASN A 215 8.67 1.99 -16.86
N LEU A 216 9.84 1.94 -16.22
CA LEU A 216 10.94 1.04 -16.59
C LEU A 216 11.03 -0.22 -15.72
N SER A 217 10.04 -0.46 -14.86
CA SER A 217 10.10 -1.52 -13.87
C SER A 217 9.73 -2.92 -14.42
N LEU A 218 10.27 -3.97 -13.80
CA LEU A 218 9.82 -5.35 -14.06
C LEU A 218 8.31 -5.51 -13.79
N ARG A 219 7.79 -4.78 -12.80
CA ARG A 219 6.36 -4.76 -12.46
C ARG A 219 5.51 -4.34 -13.66
N ALA A 220 5.90 -3.29 -14.38
CA ALA A 220 5.19 -2.81 -15.57
C ALA A 220 5.09 -3.91 -16.65
N LYS A 221 6.18 -4.63 -16.92
CA LYS A 221 6.20 -5.76 -17.89
C LYS A 221 5.27 -6.90 -17.48
N ILE A 222 5.23 -7.24 -16.19
CA ILE A 222 4.34 -8.28 -15.67
C ILE A 222 2.88 -7.83 -15.72
N LYS A 223 2.60 -6.56 -15.39
CA LYS A 223 1.25 -5.96 -15.53
C LYS A 223 0.76 -6.05 -16.97
N GLU A 224 1.59 -5.71 -17.95
CA GLU A 224 1.26 -5.85 -19.38
C GLU A 224 0.94 -7.30 -19.77
N PHE A 225 1.79 -8.26 -19.36
CA PHE A 225 1.58 -9.68 -19.61
C PHE A 225 0.25 -10.18 -19.03
N LEU A 226 -0.04 -9.83 -17.77
CA LEU A 226 -1.28 -10.22 -17.09
C LEU A 226 -2.50 -9.60 -17.77
N ASN A 227 -2.45 -8.31 -18.11
CA ASN A 227 -3.56 -7.61 -18.78
C ASN A 227 -3.86 -8.21 -20.17
N ASN A 228 -2.82 -8.50 -20.96
CA ASN A 228 -2.98 -9.13 -22.26
C ASN A 228 -3.60 -10.53 -22.13
N THR A 229 -3.15 -11.32 -21.15
CA THR A 229 -3.68 -12.67 -20.94
C THR A 229 -5.12 -12.65 -20.44
N GLU A 230 -5.43 -11.79 -19.46
CA GLU A 230 -6.78 -11.57 -18.95
C GLU A 230 -7.77 -11.15 -20.05
N SER A 231 -7.32 -10.31 -21.01
CA SER A 231 -8.17 -9.88 -22.12
C SER A 231 -8.55 -11.03 -23.08
N LYS A 232 -7.69 -12.05 -23.20
CA LYS A 232 -7.90 -13.22 -24.05
C LYS A 232 -8.58 -14.37 -23.31
N HIS A 233 -8.31 -14.46 -22.01
CA HIS A 233 -8.77 -15.51 -21.12
C HIS A 233 -9.22 -14.89 -19.79
N PRO A 234 -10.48 -14.40 -19.70
CA PRO A 234 -11.02 -13.81 -18.48
C PRO A 234 -10.95 -14.77 -17.27
N GLY A 235 -10.64 -14.25 -16.10
CA GLY A 235 -10.43 -15.02 -14.87
C GLY A 235 -9.01 -15.53 -14.68
N THR A 236 -8.07 -15.19 -15.58
CA THR A 236 -6.65 -15.57 -15.43
C THR A 236 -6.07 -15.03 -14.14
N LYS A 237 -6.29 -13.74 -13.84
CA LYS A 237 -5.74 -13.09 -12.65
C LYS A 237 -6.28 -13.68 -11.35
N GLU A 238 -7.58 -13.97 -11.31
CA GLU A 238 -8.23 -14.67 -10.20
C GLU A 238 -7.66 -16.08 -10.03
N ASN A 239 -7.53 -16.85 -11.11
CA ASN A 239 -6.93 -18.18 -11.07
C ASN A 239 -5.48 -18.17 -10.59
N VAL A 240 -4.69 -17.13 -10.93
CA VAL A 240 -3.32 -16.95 -10.41
C VAL A 240 -3.36 -16.69 -8.91
N LEU A 241 -4.28 -15.83 -8.43
CA LEU A 241 -4.45 -15.59 -7.00
C LEU A 241 -4.87 -16.86 -6.25
N GLU A 242 -5.82 -17.63 -6.78
CA GLU A 242 -6.27 -18.90 -6.17
C GLU A 242 -5.17 -19.96 -6.16
N SER A 243 -4.41 -20.07 -7.25
CA SER A 243 -3.22 -20.94 -7.30
C SER A 243 -2.21 -20.55 -6.23
N PHE A 244 -2.04 -19.24 -6.03
CA PHE A 244 -1.16 -18.71 -5.00
C PHE A 244 -1.65 -19.04 -3.58
N LYS A 245 -2.96 -18.92 -3.29
CA LYS A 245 -3.55 -19.33 -2.00
C LYS A 245 -3.29 -20.79 -1.65
N GLN A 246 -3.25 -21.68 -2.64
CA GLN A 246 -2.95 -23.10 -2.42
C GLN A 246 -1.46 -23.36 -2.13
N ILE A 247 -0.57 -22.48 -2.60
CA ILE A 247 0.88 -22.60 -2.44
C ILE A 247 1.36 -21.85 -1.16
N LEU A 248 0.49 -21.02 -0.57
CA LEU A 248 0.79 -20.19 0.61
C LEU A 248 1.14 -20.96 1.89
N ASP A 249 1.14 -22.30 1.86
CA ASP A 249 1.58 -23.17 2.95
C ASP A 249 3.12 -23.30 3.04
N VAL A 250 3.82 -22.19 2.81
CA VAL A 250 5.28 -22.14 2.98
C VAL A 250 5.54 -21.76 4.43
N GLU A 251 6.17 -22.66 5.19
CA GLU A 251 6.60 -22.46 6.56
C GLU A 251 7.02 -21.00 6.81
N ASN A 252 6.40 -20.37 7.81
CA ASN A 252 6.76 -19.03 8.25
C ASN A 252 8.24 -19.01 8.64
N ILE A 253 9.12 -18.68 7.68
CA ILE A 253 10.53 -18.44 7.96
C ILE A 253 10.57 -17.22 8.86
N ARG A 254 10.63 -17.46 10.17
CA ARG A 254 10.74 -16.43 11.20
C ARG A 254 12.09 -15.76 11.03
N THR A 255 12.08 -14.64 10.31
CA THR A 255 13.23 -13.75 10.26
C THR A 255 13.28 -13.03 11.60
N VAL A 256 14.29 -13.32 12.43
CA VAL A 256 14.51 -12.56 13.66
C VAL A 256 15.00 -11.17 13.26
N LEU A 257 14.23 -10.15 13.64
CA LEU A 257 14.62 -8.75 13.47
C LEU A 257 15.34 -8.26 14.72
N ASN A 258 16.35 -7.43 14.51
CA ASN A 258 17.04 -6.67 15.55
C ASN A 258 16.66 -5.20 15.43
N GLU A 259 17.11 -4.37 16.38
CA GLU A 259 16.99 -2.92 16.29
C GLU A 259 18.23 -2.31 15.64
N CYS A 260 18.02 -1.28 14.82
CA CYS A 260 19.07 -0.53 14.18
C CYS A 260 19.93 0.19 15.23
N GLU A 261 21.26 0.02 15.18
CA GLU A 261 22.20 0.65 16.13
C GLU A 261 22.16 2.19 16.10
N ARG A 262 21.60 2.80 15.04
CA ARG A 262 21.56 4.26 14.88
C ARG A 262 20.23 4.90 15.23
N CYS A 263 19.12 4.30 14.81
CA CYS A 263 17.80 4.89 14.93
C CYS A 263 16.82 4.05 15.77
N GLY A 264 17.22 2.87 16.23
CA GLY A 264 16.36 1.97 17.03
C GLY A 264 15.19 1.35 16.26
N GLU A 265 15.11 1.55 14.95
CA GLU A 265 14.06 0.98 14.09
C GLU A 265 14.34 -0.50 13.76
N PRO A 266 13.32 -1.34 13.56
CA PRO A 266 13.49 -2.75 13.25
C PRO A 266 14.20 -3.01 11.92
N THR A 267 15.15 -3.94 11.92
CA THR A 267 15.97 -4.30 10.76
C THR A 267 16.49 -5.73 10.85
N SER A 268 16.73 -6.37 9.69
CA SER A 268 17.42 -7.66 9.61
C SER A 268 18.95 -7.53 9.58
N ALA A 269 19.48 -6.30 9.59
CA ALA A 269 20.90 -5.97 9.57
C ALA A 269 21.29 -5.14 10.81
N LYS A 270 22.57 -4.79 10.98
CA LYS A 270 23.01 -3.91 12.08
C LYS A 270 22.51 -2.47 11.92
N ILE A 271 22.51 -1.98 10.68
CA ILE A 271 22.05 -0.65 10.30
C ILE A 271 20.85 -0.84 9.37
N CYS A 272 19.76 -0.10 9.59
CA CYS A 272 18.57 -0.20 8.74
C CYS A 272 18.80 0.46 7.38
N LYS A 273 18.01 0.04 6.38
CA LYS A 273 18.19 0.57 5.01
C LYS A 273 17.98 2.08 4.90
N ALA A 274 17.10 2.65 5.74
CA ALA A 274 16.89 4.10 5.77
C ALA A 274 18.16 4.84 6.21
N CYS A 275 18.84 4.36 7.26
CA CYS A 275 20.11 4.94 7.72
C CYS A 275 21.22 4.80 6.67
N GLU A 276 21.34 3.64 6.00
CA GLU A 276 22.32 3.47 4.91
C GLU A 276 22.06 4.44 3.75
N ILE A 277 20.79 4.66 3.39
CA ILE A 277 20.44 5.59 2.31
C ILE A 277 20.73 7.03 2.73
N LYS A 278 20.51 7.40 4.00
CA LYS A 278 20.88 8.72 4.53
C LYS A 278 22.38 8.98 4.43
N ASP A 279 23.22 8.00 4.73
CA ASP A 279 24.68 8.16 4.58
C ASP A 279 25.04 8.53 3.15
N ILE A 280 24.51 7.80 2.16
CA ILE A 280 24.74 8.09 0.74
C ILE A 280 24.28 9.52 0.40
N VAL A 281 23.12 9.93 0.92
CA VAL A 281 22.60 11.29 0.70
C VAL A 281 23.52 12.36 1.30
N TYR A 282 23.92 12.22 2.56
CA TYR A 282 24.76 13.22 3.22
C TYR A 282 26.17 13.28 2.62
N GLU A 283 26.77 12.14 2.28
CA GLU A 283 28.04 12.09 1.55
C GLU A 283 27.98 12.88 0.23
N ASN A 284 26.88 12.78 -0.52
CA ASN A 284 26.72 13.51 -1.79
C ASN A 284 26.28 14.98 -1.63
N LEU A 285 25.72 15.35 -0.47
CA LEU A 285 25.36 16.73 -0.16
C LEU A 285 26.56 17.52 0.36
N ASP A 286 27.45 16.90 1.13
CA ASP A 286 28.67 17.52 1.66
C ASP A 286 29.76 17.71 0.58
N GLU A 287 29.68 16.98 -0.54
CA GLU A 287 30.57 17.14 -1.70
C GLU A 287 30.20 18.31 -2.63
N LYS A 288 29.08 19.02 -2.38
CA LYS A 288 28.59 20.18 -3.16
C LYS A 288 28.83 21.50 -2.45
#